data_AF-A0A519FY79-F1
#
_entry.id   AF-A0A519FY79-F1
#
_cell.length_a   1.000
_cell.length_b   1.000
_cell.length_c   1.000
_cell.angle_alpha   90.00
_cell.angle_beta   90.00
_cell.angle_gamma   90.00
#
_symmetry.space_group_name_H-M   'P 1'
#
loop_
_entity.id
_entity.type
_entity.pdbx_description
1 polymer ?
#
loop_
_entity_poly.entity_id
_entity_poly.type
_entity_poly.pdbx_seq_one_letter_code
_entity_poly.pdbx_strand_id
1 'polypeptide(L)'
;MTKLTREQQIAALEKDWAENPRWKLVKRGYSAADVVRLRGSLQPEYTLAKNGAEKLWEKVNGGAKKGYVNAFGAITAGQAMQQAKAGLEAVYLSGWQVA
;
A
#
# COMPACT_ATOMS: atom_id res chain seq x y z
N MET A 1 -17.21 13.20 -17.57
CA MET A 1 -16.56 13.56 -16.29
C MET A 1 -15.31 14.38 -16.62
N THR A 2 -15.24 15.61 -16.13
CA THR A 2 -14.10 16.50 -16.35
C THR A 2 -12.90 16.00 -15.55
N LYS A 3 -11.76 15.74 -16.21
CA LYS A 3 -10.51 15.40 -15.52
C LYS A 3 -10.07 16.61 -14.69
N LEU A 4 -9.61 16.37 -13.45
CA LEU A 4 -8.99 17.39 -12.61
C LEU A 4 -7.80 18.02 -13.34
N THR A 5 -7.65 19.34 -13.23
CA THR A 5 -6.46 20.02 -13.74
C THR A 5 -5.22 19.56 -12.98
N ARG A 6 -4.03 19.85 -13.53
CA ARG A 6 -2.77 19.48 -12.89
C ARG A 6 -2.64 20.11 -11.50
N GLU A 7 -3.04 21.37 -11.36
CA GLU A 7 -3.03 22.12 -10.10
C GLU A 7 -3.97 21.48 -9.08
N GLN A 8 -5.18 21.09 -9.51
CA GLN A 8 -6.14 20.40 -8.65
C GLN A 8 -5.64 19.04 -8.17
N GLN A 9 -4.93 18.29 -9.04
CA GLN A 9 -4.33 17.01 -8.66
C GLN A 9 -3.19 17.19 -7.64
N ILE A 10 -2.38 18.23 -7.79
CA ILE A 10 -1.30 18.56 -6.85
C ILE A 10 -1.91 18.92 -5.49
N ALA A 11 -2.86 19.86 -5.47
CA ALA A 11 -3.52 20.29 -4.23
C ALA A 11 -4.23 19.13 -3.51
N ALA A 12 -4.88 18.24 -4.24
CA ALA A 12 -5.52 17.05 -3.67
C ALA A 12 -4.49 16.10 -3.01
N LEU A 13 -3.32 15.92 -3.63
CA LEU A 13 -2.27 15.07 -3.10
C LEU A 13 -1.58 15.69 -1.87
N GLU A 14 -1.35 17.00 -1.89
CA GLU A 14 -0.81 17.74 -0.74
C GLU A 14 -1.76 17.66 0.46
N LYS A 15 -3.06 17.83 0.21
CA LYS A 15 -4.10 17.68 1.23
C LYS A 15 -4.11 16.28 1.84
N ASP A 16 -4.09 15.23 1.00
CA ASP A 16 -4.01 13.85 1.49
C ASP A 16 -2.76 13.63 2.35
N TRP A 17 -1.59 14.11 1.91
CA TRP A 17 -0.35 13.98 2.69
C TRP A 17 -0.39 14.71 4.03
N ALA A 18 -1.07 15.86 4.11
CA ALA A 18 -1.17 16.66 5.32
C ALA A 18 -2.19 16.10 6.33
N GLU A 19 -3.33 15.60 5.86
CA GLU A 19 -4.47 15.25 6.72
C GLU A 19 -4.58 13.76 7.01
N ASN A 20 -4.08 12.89 6.11
CA ASN A 20 -4.26 11.46 6.26
C ASN A 20 -3.30 10.89 7.32
N PRO A 21 -3.81 10.25 8.39
CA PRO A 21 -2.97 9.70 9.46
C PRO A 21 -1.97 8.65 8.95
N ARG A 22 -2.24 8.03 7.79
CA ARG A 22 -1.33 7.11 7.10
C ARG A 22 0.07 7.70 6.88
N TRP A 23 0.17 9.03 6.75
CA TRP A 23 1.39 9.75 6.40
C TRP A 23 2.00 10.57 7.54
N LYS A 24 1.42 10.54 8.75
CA LYS A 24 1.80 11.40 9.90
C LYS A 24 3.30 11.49 10.20
N LEU A 25 4.05 10.40 10.00
CA LEU A 25 5.49 10.32 10.29
C LEU A 25 6.35 10.07 9.03
N VAL A 26 5.79 10.27 7.84
CA VAL A 26 6.46 9.99 6.56
C VAL A 26 7.08 11.28 5.99
N LYS A 27 8.40 11.30 5.85
CA LYS A 27 9.15 12.38 5.18
C LYS A 27 9.36 12.04 3.71
N ARG A 28 9.18 13.02 2.82
CA ARG A 28 9.41 12.90 1.38
C ARG A 28 10.45 13.93 0.94
N GLY A 29 11.46 13.51 0.19
CA GLY A 29 12.49 14.40 -0.39
C GLY A 29 12.09 15.00 -1.74
N TYR A 30 10.80 14.97 -2.07
CA TYR A 30 10.22 15.41 -3.34
C TYR A 30 8.83 16.02 -3.10
N SER A 31 8.36 16.81 -4.06
CA SER A 31 7.06 17.50 -3.96
C SER A 31 5.89 16.68 -4.53
N ALA A 32 4.66 17.06 -4.20
CA ALA A 32 3.47 16.53 -4.87
C ALA A 32 3.47 16.86 -6.38
N ALA A 33 4.00 18.02 -6.75
CA ALA A 33 4.17 18.43 -8.15
C ALA A 33 5.09 17.48 -8.94
N ASP A 34 6.16 16.97 -8.31
CA ASP A 34 7.03 15.96 -8.91
C ASP A 34 6.30 14.64 -9.16
N VAL A 35 5.47 14.21 -8.22
CA VAL A 35 4.66 13.00 -8.37
C VAL A 35 3.65 13.17 -9.52
N VAL A 36 2.91 14.29 -9.55
CA VAL A 36 1.93 14.56 -10.61
C VAL A 36 2.60 14.72 -11.98
N ARG A 37 3.82 15.25 -12.04
CA ARG A 37 4.60 15.34 -13.28
C ARG A 37 4.91 13.96 -13.87
N LEU A 38 5.16 12.95 -13.02
CA LEU A 38 5.61 11.62 -13.45
C LEU A 38 4.48 10.59 -13.62
N ARG A 39 3.27 10.85 -13.09
CA ARG A 39 2.16 9.87 -13.09
C ARG A 39 1.41 9.71 -14.42
N GLY A 40 1.80 10.44 -15.46
CA GLY A 40 1.13 10.44 -16.77
C GLY A 40 -0.28 11.04 -16.75
N SER A 41 -0.98 10.99 -17.89
CA SER A 41 -2.33 11.53 -18.05
C SER A 41 -3.45 10.51 -17.75
N LEU A 42 -3.10 9.22 -17.66
CA LEU A 42 -3.98 8.11 -17.33
C LEU A 42 -3.38 7.35 -16.15
N GLN A 43 -4.19 7.09 -15.13
CA GLN A 43 -3.80 6.36 -13.94
C GLN A 43 -4.52 5.01 -13.96
N PRO A 44 -3.83 3.90 -14.22
CA PRO A 44 -4.39 2.57 -14.03
C PRO A 44 -4.74 2.34 -12.56
N GLU A 45 -5.84 1.63 -12.31
CA GLU A 45 -6.22 1.23 -10.96
C GLU A 45 -5.45 -0.03 -10.53
N TYR A 46 -4.88 -0.01 -9.34
CA TYR A 46 -4.13 -1.12 -8.76
C TYR A 46 -4.90 -1.74 -7.59
N THR A 47 -6.06 -2.33 -7.88
CA THR A 47 -7.06 -2.75 -6.88
C THR A 47 -6.48 -3.64 -5.78
N LEU A 48 -5.71 -4.68 -6.14
CA LEU A 48 -5.13 -5.59 -5.14
C LEU A 48 -4.06 -4.90 -4.29
N ALA A 49 -3.25 -4.01 -4.88
CA ALA A 49 -2.24 -3.27 -4.15
C ALA A 49 -2.87 -2.29 -3.15
N LYS A 50 -3.92 -1.58 -3.57
CA LYS A 50 -4.68 -0.67 -2.72
C LYS A 50 -5.32 -1.42 -1.55
N ASN A 51 -6.13 -2.43 -1.83
CA ASN A 51 -6.83 -3.22 -0.80
C ASN A 51 -5.84 -3.91 0.16
N GLY A 52 -4.74 -4.44 -0.37
CA GLY A 52 -3.69 -5.08 0.42
C GLY A 52 -2.96 -4.10 1.34
N ALA A 53 -2.61 -2.91 0.85
CA ALA A 53 -1.94 -1.89 1.65
C ALA A 53 -2.84 -1.32 2.75
N GLU A 54 -4.11 -1.06 2.47
CA GLU A 54 -5.11 -0.60 3.44
C GLU A 54 -5.32 -1.65 4.53
N LYS A 55 -5.57 -2.91 4.14
CA LYS A 55 -5.74 -4.02 5.09
C LYS A 55 -4.49 -4.26 5.95
N LEU A 56 -3.30 -4.24 5.36
CA LEU A 56 -2.07 -4.43 6.11
C LEU A 56 -1.84 -3.28 7.10
N TRP A 57 -2.11 -2.03 6.69
CA TRP A 57 -2.02 -0.86 7.56
C TRP A 57 -2.92 -1.00 8.78
N GLU A 58 -4.18 -1.39 8.61
CA GLU A 58 -5.08 -1.66 9.73
C GLU A 58 -4.53 -2.75 10.67
N LYS A 59 -4.00 -3.84 10.10
CA LYS A 59 -3.47 -4.96 10.89
C LYS A 59 -2.26 -4.57 11.74
N VAL A 60 -1.29 -3.87 11.17
CA VAL A 60 -0.08 -3.46 11.91
C VAL A 60 -0.36 -2.35 12.93
N ASN A 61 -1.47 -1.62 12.80
CA ASN A 61 -1.90 -0.59 13.74
C ASN A 61 -2.97 -1.09 14.73
N GLY A 62 -2.93 -2.37 15.09
CA GLY A 62 -3.75 -2.95 16.17
C GLY A 62 -4.95 -3.78 15.72
N GLY A 63 -5.24 -3.87 14.41
CA GLY A 63 -6.31 -4.72 13.88
C GLY A 63 -5.95 -6.22 13.76
N ALA A 64 -4.72 -6.61 14.12
CA ALA A 64 -4.27 -8.00 14.07
C ALA A 64 -4.82 -8.83 15.25
N LYS A 65 -5.17 -10.10 14.99
CA LYS A 65 -5.83 -10.97 15.99
C LYS A 65 -4.96 -11.22 17.23
N LYS A 66 -3.64 -11.27 17.05
CA LYS A 66 -2.68 -11.58 18.12
C LYS A 66 -2.05 -10.31 18.73
N GLY A 67 -2.50 -9.12 18.33
CA GLY A 67 -1.85 -7.85 18.66
C GLY A 67 -0.58 -7.56 17.84
N TYR A 68 -0.14 -8.50 17.00
CA TYR A 68 0.97 -8.34 16.05
C TYR A 68 0.70 -9.14 14.77
N VAL A 69 1.38 -8.78 13.69
CA VAL A 69 1.30 -9.47 12.39
C VAL A 69 2.53 -10.36 12.23
N ASN A 70 2.32 -11.67 12.11
CA ASN A 70 3.35 -12.63 11.74
C ASN A 70 3.12 -13.19 10.34
N ALA A 71 4.19 -13.54 9.63
CA ALA A 71 4.15 -14.06 8.27
C ALA A 71 5.21 -15.16 8.08
N PHE A 72 4.98 -16.03 7.08
CA PHE A 72 5.97 -16.99 6.61
C PHE A 72 6.32 -16.73 5.14
N GLY A 73 7.53 -17.13 4.77
CA GLY A 73 7.98 -17.11 3.38
C GLY A 73 7.11 -17.99 2.48
N ALA A 74 6.69 -17.47 1.33
CA ALA A 74 6.02 -18.24 0.27
C ALA A 74 6.71 -18.01 -1.08
N ILE A 75 7.09 -19.11 -1.74
CA ILE A 75 7.66 -19.13 -3.10
C ILE A 75 6.69 -19.66 -4.16
N THR A 76 5.54 -20.19 -3.71
CA THR A 76 4.46 -20.60 -4.61
C THR A 76 3.13 -20.08 -4.11
N ALA A 77 2.18 -19.92 -5.04
CA ALA A 77 0.80 -19.59 -4.68
C ALA A 77 0.18 -20.66 -3.77
N GLY A 78 0.53 -21.94 -3.95
CA GLY A 78 0.05 -23.04 -3.10
C GLY A 78 0.43 -22.85 -1.63
N GLN A 79 1.68 -22.45 -1.35
CA GLN A 79 2.12 -22.15 0.02
C GLN A 79 1.35 -20.97 0.62
N ALA A 80 1.21 -19.87 -0.12
CA ALA A 80 0.45 -18.69 0.33
C ALA A 80 -1.01 -19.04 0.65
N MET A 81 -1.65 -19.88 -0.19
CA MET A 81 -3.01 -20.36 0.03
C MET A 81 -3.14 -21.20 1.30
N GLN A 82 -2.17 -22.07 1.60
CA GLN A 82 -2.18 -22.85 2.85
C GLN A 82 -1.95 -21.98 4.08
N GLN A 83 -1.07 -20.97 4.00
CA GLN A 83 -0.87 -20.01 5.09
C GLN A 83 -2.16 -19.23 5.41
N ALA A 84 -2.88 -18.77 4.39
CA ALA A 84 -4.17 -18.10 4.56
C ALA A 84 -5.22 -19.04 5.21
N LYS A 85 -5.30 -20.30 4.74
CA LYS A 85 -6.19 -21.32 5.34
C LYS A 85 -5.84 -21.63 6.79
N ALA A 86 -4.55 -21.63 7.14
CA ALA A 86 -4.06 -21.79 8.50
C ALA A 86 -4.27 -20.54 9.39
N GLY A 87 -4.86 -19.48 8.85
CA GLY A 87 -5.24 -18.28 9.60
C GLY A 87 -4.14 -17.23 9.75
N LEU A 88 -3.05 -17.31 8.98
CA LEU A 88 -2.09 -16.20 8.90
C LEU A 88 -2.72 -14.97 8.24
N GLU A 89 -2.37 -13.79 8.73
CA GLU A 89 -2.97 -12.52 8.30
C GLU A 89 -2.13 -11.79 7.25
N ALA A 90 -0.93 -12.29 6.94
CA ALA A 90 -0.02 -11.75 5.93
C ALA A 90 0.87 -12.85 5.33
N VAL A 91 1.38 -12.60 4.13
CA VAL A 91 2.33 -13.45 3.41
C VAL A 91 3.64 -12.68 3.25
N TYR A 92 4.79 -13.33 3.51
CA TYR A 92 6.11 -12.76 3.26
C TYR A 92 6.69 -13.37 1.98
N LEU A 93 7.20 -12.52 1.09
CA LEU A 93 7.83 -12.96 -0.16
C LEU A 93 9.33 -12.71 -0.03
N SER A 94 10.09 -13.78 0.24
CA SER A 94 11.53 -13.69 0.47
C SER A 94 12.30 -13.71 -0.83
N GLY A 95 13.10 -12.67 -1.09
CA GLY A 95 14.02 -12.65 -2.24
C GLY A 95 15.07 -13.77 -2.19
N TRP A 96 15.46 -14.23 -0.99
CA TRP A 96 16.40 -15.34 -0.84
C TRP A 96 15.81 -16.68 -1.28
N GLN A 97 14.51 -16.88 -1.13
CA GLN A 97 13.87 -18.11 -1.60
C GLN A 97 13.56 -18.08 -3.11
N VAL A 98 13.61 -16.89 -3.73
CA VAL A 98 13.45 -16.72 -5.18
C VAL A 98 14.76 -16.99 -5.92
N ALA A 99 15.89 -16.59 -5.33
CA ALA A 99 17.24 -16.76 -5.87
C ALA A 99 17.63 -18.24 -5.98
#